data_AF-A0A441YFX6-F1
#
_entry.id   AF-A0A441YFX6-F1
#
_cell.length_a   1.000
_cell.length_b   1.000
_cell.length_c   1.000
_cell.angle_alpha   90.00
_cell.angle_beta   90.00
_cell.angle_gamma   90.00
#
_symmetry.space_group_name_H-M   'P 1'
#
loop_
_entity.id
_entity.type
_entity.pdbx_description
1 polymer ?
#
loop_
_entity_poly.entity_id
_entity_poly.type
_entity_poly.pdbx_seq_one_letter_code
_entity_poly.pdbx_strand_id
1 'polypeptide(L)' 'NVIKGGGGADELRGFGGNDAFVFNTALGAGNIDKVLDFNRLQDKIHLDDAVFAGLKLGGLSSDSFFAGKAAHD' A
#
# COMPACT_ATOMS: atom_id res chain seq x y z
N ASN A 1 10.36 -1.46 -9.58
CA ASN A 1 11.09 -0.54 -8.68
C ASN A 1 10.59 -0.69 -7.24
N VAL A 2 11.26 -0.09 -6.25
CA VAL A 2 10.74 0.01 -4.87
C VAL A 2 10.42 1.47 -4.60
N ILE A 3 9.17 1.76 -4.23
CA ILE A 3 8.65 3.12 -4.10
C ILE A 3 8.08 3.26 -2.69
N LYS A 4 8.55 4.26 -1.95
CA LYS A 4 8.11 4.57 -0.58
C LYS A 4 7.45 5.94 -0.60
N GLY A 5 6.24 6.06 -0.05
CA GLY A 5 5.61 7.37 0.16
C GLY A 5 6.33 8.16 1.24
N GLY A 6 6.65 7.50 2.35
CA GLY A 6 7.17 8.21 3.51
C GLY A 6 6.01 8.65 4.38
N GLY A 7 6.11 9.82 5.01
CA GLY A 7 5.02 10.36 5.82
C GLY A 7 4.33 11.49 5.07
N GLY A 8 3.00 11.57 5.16
CA GLY A 8 2.22 12.62 4.52
C GLY A 8 1.22 12.05 3.53
N ALA A 9 0.63 12.91 2.71
CA ALA A 9 -0.27 12.48 1.65
C ALA A 9 0.47 12.55 0.31
N ASP A 10 1.06 11.42 -0.11
CA ASP A 10 1.91 11.38 -1.30
C ASP A 10 1.18 10.80 -2.53
N GLU A 11 1.58 11.25 -3.72
CA GLU A 11 1.16 10.65 -4.98
C GLU A 11 2.27 9.74 -5.51
N LEU A 12 2.01 8.43 -5.57
CA LEU A 12 2.99 7.42 -5.94
C LEU A 12 2.73 6.91 -7.35
N ARG A 13 3.77 6.87 -8.18
CA ARG A 13 3.70 6.40 -9.57
C ARG A 13 4.88 5.49 -9.92
N GLY A 14 4.58 4.32 -10.47
CA GLY A 14 5.54 3.30 -10.90
C GLY A 14 6.17 3.56 -12.26
N PHE A 15 5.42 4.21 -13.15
CA PHE A 15 5.74 4.41 -14.57
C PHE A 15 5.91 3.09 -15.34
N GLY A 16 5.18 2.05 -14.90
CA GLY A 16 5.16 0.72 -15.49
C GLY A 16 6.34 -0.17 -15.07
N GLY A 17 6.27 -1.44 -15.45
CA GLY A 17 7.21 -2.46 -14.97
C GLY A 17 6.63 -3.22 -13.78
N ASN A 18 7.52 -3.81 -12.97
CA ASN A 18 7.13 -4.54 -11.77
C ASN A 18 7.56 -3.72 -10.55
N ASP A 19 6.61 -3.03 -9.93
CA ASP A 19 6.85 -2.12 -8.82
C ASP A 19 6.39 -2.69 -7.47
N ALA A 20 7.06 -2.25 -6.40
CA ALA A 20 6.70 -2.54 -5.03
C ALA A 20 6.49 -1.23 -4.29
N PHE A 21 5.24 -0.92 -3.96
CA PHE A 21 4.85 0.22 -3.15
C PHE A 21 4.93 -0.17 -1.67
N VAL A 22 5.83 0.47 -0.92
CA VAL A 22 6.17 0.10 0.45
C VAL A 22 5.60 1.15 1.42
N PHE A 23 4.74 0.68 2.31
CA PHE A 23 4.15 1.46 3.40
C PHE A 23 4.83 1.06 4.71
N ASN A 24 5.78 1.89 5.16
CA ASN A 24 6.62 1.62 6.32
C ASN A 24 6.74 2.82 7.28
N THR A 25 5.75 3.71 7.27
CA THR A 25 5.67 4.91 8.12
C THR A 25 4.41 4.87 8.99
N ALA A 26 4.45 5.59 10.11
CA ALA A 26 3.38 5.57 11.09
C ALA A 26 2.01 5.96 10.49
N LEU A 27 0.97 5.22 10.83
CA LEU A 27 -0.41 5.49 10.39
C LEU A 27 -0.90 6.83 10.96
N GLY A 28 -1.71 7.54 10.20
CA GLY A 28 -2.34 8.77 10.67
C GLY A 28 -3.30 9.35 9.64
N ALA A 29 -4.25 10.19 10.09
CA ALA A 29 -5.23 10.82 9.22
C ALA A 29 -4.63 11.74 8.13
N GLY A 30 -3.38 12.19 8.32
CA GLY A 30 -2.62 12.93 7.32
C GLY A 30 -1.61 12.09 6.55
N ASN A 31 -1.52 10.78 6.82
CA ASN A 31 -0.62 9.85 6.14
C ASN A 31 -1.42 8.94 5.19
N ILE A 32 -1.90 9.51 4.08
CA ILE A 32 -2.79 8.84 3.12
C ILE A 32 -2.22 9.02 1.73
N ASP A 33 -1.52 7.99 1.23
CA ASP A 33 -0.95 8.02 -0.11
C ASP A 33 -1.94 7.56 -1.17
N LYS A 34 -1.70 8.03 -2.39
CA LYS A 34 -2.46 7.67 -3.58
C LYS A 34 -1.54 7.06 -4.63
N VAL A 35 -1.69 5.76 -4.86
CA VAL A 35 -1.02 5.06 -5.96
C VAL A 35 -1.79 5.29 -7.26
N LEU A 36 -1.13 5.87 -8.26
CA LEU A 36 -1.79 6.39 -9.47
C LEU A 36 -1.88 5.39 -10.64
N ASP A 37 -0.98 4.42 -10.71
CA ASP A 37 -0.82 3.54 -11.88
C ASP A 37 -0.60 2.06 -11.52
N PHE A 38 -1.16 1.62 -10.38
CA PHE A 38 -1.01 0.24 -9.90
C PHE A 38 -1.53 -0.80 -10.91
N ASN A 39 -0.64 -1.68 -11.35
CA ASN A 39 -0.97 -2.84 -12.17
C ASN A 39 -1.05 -4.11 -11.33
N ARG A 40 -2.27 -4.63 -11.13
CA ARG A 40 -2.53 -5.85 -10.34
C ARG A 40 -1.81 -7.13 -10.80
N LEU A 41 -1.33 -7.18 -12.04
CA LEU A 41 -0.61 -8.34 -12.58
C LEU A 41 0.91 -8.25 -12.36
N GLN A 42 1.43 -7.07 -12.04
CA GLN A 42 2.87 -6.80 -12.00
C GLN A 42 3.33 -6.25 -10.65
N ASP A 43 2.54 -5.35 -10.09
CA ASP A 43 2.90 -4.56 -8.92
C ASP A 43 2.47 -5.24 -7.62
N LYS A 44 3.17 -4.87 -6.54
CA LYS A 44 2.90 -5.34 -5.19
C LYS A 44 2.78 -4.16 -4.23
N ILE A 45 1.98 -4.38 -3.20
CA ILE A 45 1.93 -3.53 -2.02
C ILE A 45 2.63 -4.29 -0.88
N HIS A 46 3.63 -3.68 -0.29
CA HIS A 46 4.33 -4.21 0.88
C HIS A 46 3.96 -3.38 2.10
N LEU A 47 3.49 -4.06 3.14
CA LEU A 47 3.12 -3.47 4.42
C LEU A 47 4.16 -3.89 5.45
N ASP A 48 4.78 -2.92 6.10
CA ASP A 48 5.75 -3.19 7.16
C ASP A 48 5.05 -3.75 8.39
N ASP A 49 5.53 -4.85 8.94
CA ASP A 49 4.88 -5.56 10.05
C ASP A 49 5.00 -4.82 11.39
N ALA A 50 5.99 -3.94 11.56
CA ALA A 50 6.08 -3.09 12.74
C ALA A 50 5.04 -1.95 12.71
N VAL A 51 4.67 -1.47 11.52
CA VAL A 51 3.61 -0.47 11.34
C VAL A 51 2.23 -1.12 11.33
N PHE A 52 2.06 -2.20 10.58
CA PHE A 52 0.81 -2.93 10.42
C PHE A 52 0.76 -4.15 11.34
N ALA A 53 0.96 -3.93 12.64
CA ALA A 53 1.10 -4.99 13.65
C ALA A 53 -0.10 -5.95 13.79
N GLY A 54 -1.26 -5.60 13.22
CA GLY A 54 -2.43 -6.47 13.16
C GLY A 54 -2.36 -7.55 12.07
N LEU A 55 -1.40 -7.47 11.15
CA LEU A 55 -1.25 -8.40 10.04
C LEU A 55 -0.25 -9.53 10.37
N LYS A 56 -0.50 -10.71 9.82
CA LYS A 56 0.47 -11.81 9.83
C LYS A 56 1.43 -11.63 8.65
N LEU A 57 2.68 -12.05 8.85
CA LEU A 57 3.66 -12.11 7.77
C LEU A 57 3.18 -13.00 6.63
N GLY A 58 3.37 -12.53 5.40
CA GLY A 58 3.01 -13.25 4.18
C GLY A 58 1.97 -12.51 3.33
N GLY A 59 1.38 -13.23 2.38
CA GLY A 59 0.32 -12.69 1.54
C GLY A 59 -1.00 -12.56 2.32
N LEU A 60 -1.76 -11.52 2.02
CA LEU A 60 -3.13 -11.35 2.53
C LEU A 60 -4.09 -12.26 1.76
N SER A 61 -5.13 -12.74 2.44
CA SER A 61 -6.23 -13.47 1.78
C SER A 61 -6.98 -12.54 0.82
N SER A 62 -7.57 -13.11 -0.24
CA SER A 62 -8.47 -12.36 -1.12
C SER A 62 -9.62 -11.69 -0.35
N ASP A 63 -10.06 -12.32 0.74
CA ASP A 63 -11.17 -11.83 1.56
C ASP A 63 -10.81 -10.58 2.38
N SER A 64 -9.51 -10.25 2.45
CA SER A 64 -9.03 -9.01 3.08
C SER A 64 -9.11 -7.80 2.14
N PHE A 65 -9.46 -7.99 0.87
CA PHE A 65 -9.52 -6.92 -0.13
C PHE A 65 -10.97 -6.53 -0.42
N PHE A 66 -11.30 -5.25 -0.20
CA PHE A 66 -12.60 -4.68 -0.46
C PHE A 66 -12.51 -3.57 -1.51
N ALA A 67 -13.45 -3.56 -2.46
CA ALA A 67 -13.60 -2.46 -3.41
C ALA A 67 -14.73 -1.54 -2.93
N GLY A 68 -14.42 -0.29 -2.65
CA GLY A 68 -15.38 0.68 -2.15
C GLY A 68 -14.87 2.12 -2.20
N LYS A 69 -15.79 3.09 -2.07
CA LYS A 69 -15.45 4.53 -2.02
C LYS A 69 -14.93 4.99 -0.66
N ALA A 70 -15.02 4.13 0.35
CA ALA A 70 -14.60 4.38 1.73
C ALA A 70 -13.97 3.10 2.28
N ALA A 71 -13.22 3.25 3.38
CA ALA A 71 -12.70 2.11 4.14
C ALA A 71 -13.85 1.21 4.62
N HIS A 72 -13.56 -0.09 4.67
CA HIS A 72 -14.48 -1.09 5.18
C HIS A 72 -14.08 -1.40 6.64
N ASP A 73 -14.95 -0.99 7.57
CA ASP A 73 -14.78 -0.95 9.04
C ASP A 73 -13.80 0.11 9.61
#